data_AF-A0A4R6VQZ4-F1
#
_entry.id   AF-A0A4R6VQZ4-F1
#
_cell.length_a   1.000
_cell.length_b   1.000
_cell.length_c   1.000
_cell.angle_alpha   90.00
_cell.angle_beta   90.00
_cell.angle_gamma   90.00
#
_symmetry.space_group_name_H-M   'P 1'
#
loop_
_entity.id
_entity.type
_entity.pdbx_description
1 polymer ?
#
loop_
_entity_poly.entity_id
_entity_poly.type
_entity_poly.pdbx_seq_one_letter_code
_entity_poly.pdbx_strand_id
1 'polypeptide(L)'
;MATLTYVYSDSTAVVGPLATSAEPHSYDLCERHAVRLTAPRGWEVVRYEGEFPAEPSADDLTALAEAVREAGRADRPLDGGDGRARVTAGSGLGQGLPGPPPGVASGMAGGVGGGVASTPTGRRGHLRVLPDPASS
;
A
#
# COMPACT_ATOMS: atom_id res chain seq x y z
N MET A 1 15.72 -7.04 -12.99
CA MET A 1 15.15 -7.23 -11.62
C MET A 1 13.64 -7.10 -11.72
N ALA A 2 12.87 -7.82 -10.90
CA ALA A 2 11.41 -8.00 -11.06
C ALA A 2 10.71 -8.02 -9.70
N THR A 3 9.41 -7.73 -9.64
CA THR A 3 8.60 -7.86 -8.44
C THR A 3 7.53 -8.94 -8.63
N LEU A 4 7.33 -9.75 -7.60
CA LEU A 4 6.33 -10.80 -7.51
C LEU A 4 5.22 -10.40 -6.55
N THR A 5 3.98 -10.47 -7.02
CA THR A 5 2.77 -10.24 -6.22
C THR A 5 1.89 -11.48 -6.23
N TYR A 6 1.48 -11.93 -5.04
CA TYR A 6 0.52 -13.02 -4.88
C TYR A 6 -0.88 -12.47 -4.58
N VAL A 7 -1.82 -12.76 -5.46
CA VAL A 7 -3.24 -12.44 -5.30
C VAL A 7 -3.97 -13.71 -4.89
N TYR A 8 -4.09 -13.93 -3.59
CA TYR A 8 -4.64 -15.17 -3.02
C TYR A 8 -6.11 -15.38 -3.35
N SER A 9 -6.92 -14.33 -3.43
CA SER A 9 -8.35 -14.43 -3.78
C SER A 9 -8.55 -15.04 -5.16
N ASP A 10 -7.64 -14.70 -6.08
CA ASP A 10 -7.74 -15.04 -7.49
C ASP A 10 -6.81 -16.20 -7.84
N SER A 11 -6.12 -16.78 -6.84
CA SER A 11 -5.10 -17.83 -7.02
C SER A 11 -4.12 -17.46 -8.13
N THR A 12 -3.61 -16.23 -8.12
CA THR A 12 -2.77 -15.69 -9.20
C THR A 12 -1.43 -15.20 -8.66
N ALA A 13 -0.36 -15.50 -9.40
CA ALA A 13 0.98 -14.98 -9.17
C ALA A 13 1.40 -14.11 -10.35
N VAL A 14 1.62 -12.82 -10.09
CA VAL A 14 2.04 -11.84 -11.10
C VAL A 14 3.52 -11.56 -10.93
N VAL A 15 4.29 -11.75 -12.00
CA VAL A 15 5.71 -11.39 -12.08
C VAL A 15 5.85 -10.21 -13.04
N GLY A 16 6.21 -9.06 -12.49
CA GLY A 16 6.28 -7.80 -13.21
C GLY A 16 7.64 -7.09 -13.07
N PRO A 17 7.74 -5.86 -13.61
CA PRO A 17 8.87 -4.97 -13.36
C PRO A 17 9.11 -4.79 -11.87
N LEU A 18 10.30 -4.30 -11.52
CA LEU A 18 10.55 -3.86 -10.16
C LEU A 18 9.56 -2.73 -9.79
N ALA A 19 8.84 -2.91 -8.69
CA ALA A 19 7.93 -1.90 -8.17
C ALA A 19 8.70 -0.64 -7.73
N THR A 20 8.11 0.53 -7.96
CA THR A 20 8.69 1.82 -7.53
C THR A 20 8.42 2.13 -6.06
N SER A 21 7.53 1.37 -5.42
CA SER A 21 7.22 1.44 -3.99
C SER A 21 7.16 0.06 -3.36
N ALA A 22 7.57 -0.01 -2.09
CA ALA A 22 7.52 -1.24 -1.32
C ALA A 22 6.08 -1.50 -0.86
N GLU A 23 5.53 -2.66 -1.22
CA GLU A 23 4.19 -3.07 -0.83
C GLU A 23 4.24 -4.25 0.15
N PRO A 24 3.34 -4.34 1.15
CA PRO A 24 3.37 -5.37 2.18
C PRO A 24 3.25 -6.82 1.67
N HIS A 25 2.87 -7.01 0.40
CA HIS A 25 2.58 -8.31 -0.21
C HIS A 25 3.36 -8.56 -1.51
N SER A 26 4.40 -7.76 -1.77
CA SER A 26 5.25 -7.90 -2.93
C SER A 26 6.66 -8.33 -2.56
N TYR A 27 7.32 -9.06 -3.47
CA TYR A 27 8.68 -9.59 -3.29
C TYR A 27 9.57 -9.25 -4.46
N ASP A 28 10.72 -8.66 -4.22
CA ASP A 28 11.69 -8.37 -5.27
C ASP A 28 12.57 -9.58 -5.57
N LEU A 29 12.60 -9.96 -6.84
CA LEU A 29 13.32 -11.09 -7.38
C LEU A 29 14.40 -10.60 -8.34
N CYS A 30 15.59 -11.20 -8.24
CA CYS A 30 16.55 -11.08 -9.31
C CYS A 30 16.03 -11.82 -10.56
N GLU A 31 16.57 -11.48 -11.73
CA GLU A 31 16.13 -12.03 -13.02
C GLU A 31 16.11 -13.56 -13.04
N ARG A 32 17.15 -14.18 -12.49
CA ARG A 32 17.24 -15.65 -12.36
C ARG A 32 16.09 -16.24 -11.54
N HIS A 33 15.68 -15.57 -10.45
CA HIS A 33 14.59 -16.06 -9.61
C HIS A 33 13.22 -15.79 -10.26
N ALA A 34 13.06 -14.67 -10.97
CA ALA A 34 11.84 -14.38 -11.71
C ALA A 34 11.55 -15.45 -12.78
N VAL A 35 12.56 -15.87 -13.54
CA VAL A 35 12.42 -16.90 -14.59
C VAL A 35 12.12 -18.28 -14.01
N ARG A 36 12.78 -18.65 -12.90
CA ARG A 36 12.63 -19.99 -12.27
C ARG A 36 11.46 -20.09 -11.31
N LEU A 37 10.78 -18.99 -11.02
CA LEU A 37 9.63 -18.98 -10.12
C LEU A 37 8.55 -19.93 -10.66
N THR A 38 8.04 -20.77 -9.77
CA THR A 38 6.89 -21.65 -10.00
C THR A 38 5.78 -21.26 -9.03
N ALA A 39 4.55 -21.16 -9.51
CA ALA A 39 3.40 -20.89 -8.67
C ALA A 39 2.82 -22.19 -8.07
N PRO A 40 2.01 -22.08 -7.01
CA PRO A 40 1.28 -23.23 -6.46
C PRO A 40 0.42 -23.93 -7.52
N ARG A 41 0.08 -25.19 -7.26
CA ARG A 41 -0.76 -25.97 -8.20
C ARG A 41 -2.14 -25.32 -8.34
N GLY A 42 -2.60 -25.19 -9.59
CA GLY A 42 -3.88 -24.55 -9.90
C GLY A 42 -3.85 -23.03 -9.86
N TRP A 43 -2.69 -22.41 -9.64
CA TRP A 43 -2.54 -20.96 -9.72
C TRP A 43 -2.16 -20.52 -11.13
N GLU A 44 -2.68 -19.37 -11.55
CA GLU A 44 -2.29 -18.71 -12.79
C GLU A 44 -1.00 -17.92 -12.59
N VAL A 45 -0.10 -17.99 -13.57
CA VAL A 45 1.13 -17.19 -13.58
C VAL A 45 1.06 -16.18 -14.71
N VAL A 46 1.00 -14.90 -14.36
CA VAL A 46 1.03 -13.80 -15.31
C VAL A 46 2.43 -13.21 -15.31
N ARG A 47 3.11 -13.25 -16.46
CA ARG A 47 4.44 -12.67 -16.64
C ARG A 47 4.33 -11.47 -17.55
N TYR A 48 4.92 -10.36 -17.14
CA TYR A 48 5.04 -9.20 -18.01
C TYR A 48 6.08 -9.48 -19.11
N GLU A 49 5.66 -9.49 -20.36
CA GLU A 49 6.51 -9.70 -21.55
C GLU A 49 6.86 -8.38 -22.28
N GLY A 50 6.48 -7.22 -21.74
CA GLY A 50 6.65 -5.92 -22.39
C GLY A 50 8.02 -5.27 -22.17
N GLU A 51 8.34 -4.31 -23.05
CA GLU A 51 9.40 -3.32 -22.80
C GLU A 51 8.90 -2.37 -21.70
N PHE A 52 9.67 -2.23 -20.63
CA PHE A 52 9.33 -1.29 -19.57
C PHE A 52 9.40 0.14 -20.12
N PRO A 53 8.47 1.04 -19.73
CA PRO A 53 8.61 2.43 -20.07
C PRO A 53 9.97 2.91 -19.55
N ALA A 54 10.78 3.48 -20.45
CA ALA A 54 12.04 4.07 -20.07
C ALA A 54 11.78 5.13 -18.98
N GLU A 55 12.64 5.15 -17.97
CA GLU A 55 12.63 6.22 -16.98
C GLU A 55 12.64 7.57 -17.73
N PRO A 56 11.75 8.51 -17.38
CA PRO A 56 11.71 9.82 -18.01
C PRO A 56 13.10 10.46 -17.97
N SER A 57 13.54 11.00 -19.11
CA SER A 57 14.86 11.63 -19.15
C SER A 57 14.88 12.90 -18.29
N ALA A 58 16.08 13.35 -17.89
CA ALA A 58 16.23 14.59 -17.13
C ALA A 58 15.65 15.82 -17.88
N ASP A 59 15.71 15.79 -19.22
CA ASP A 59 15.15 16.82 -20.09
C ASP A 59 13.62 16.80 -20.04
N ASP A 60 12.99 15.62 -20.08
CA ASP A 60 11.53 15.48 -19.95
C ASP A 60 11.03 16.02 -18.60
N LEU A 61 11.75 15.72 -17.52
CA LEU A 61 11.43 16.23 -16.19
C LEU A 61 11.55 17.75 -16.10
N THR A 62 12.54 18.32 -16.80
CA THR A 62 12.74 19.77 -16.88
C THR A 62 11.63 20.44 -17.69
N ALA A 63 11.26 19.85 -18.83
CA ALA A 63 10.16 20.32 -19.67
C ALA A 63 8.83 20.34 -18.92
N LEU A 64 8.52 19.29 -18.15
CA LEU A 64 7.34 19.25 -17.29
C LEU A 64 7.38 20.32 -16.20
N ALA A 65 8.53 20.54 -15.57
CA ALA A 65 8.69 21.58 -14.55
C ALA A 65 8.47 22.99 -15.11
N GLU A 66 8.89 23.24 -16.36
CA GLU A 66 8.62 24.50 -17.06
C GLU A 66 7.15 24.66 -17.40
N ALA A 67 6.52 23.63 -17.95
CA ALA A 67 5.10 23.65 -18.29
C ALA A 67 4.22 23.97 -17.07
N VAL A 68 4.51 23.38 -15.91
CA VAL A 68 3.80 23.66 -14.66
C VAL A 68 4.02 25.10 -14.18
N ARG A 69 5.24 25.63 -14.29
CA ARG A 69 5.53 27.04 -13.96
C ARG A 69 4.75 28.00 -14.84
N GLU A 70 4.63 27.72 -16.13
CA GLU A 70 3.89 28.57 -17.07
C GLU A 70 2.38 28.49 -16.82
N ALA A 71 1.84 27.29 -16.62
CA ALA A 71 0.43 27.10 -16.28
C ALA A 71 0.05 27.90 -15.02
N GLY A 72 0.89 27.87 -13.97
CA GLY A 72 0.66 28.64 -12.74
C GLY A 72 0.76 30.17 -12.89
N ARG A 73 1.45 30.68 -13.92
CA ARG A 73 1.46 32.13 -14.23
C ARG A 73 0.24 32.55 -15.03
N ALA A 74 -0.17 31.75 -16.00
CA ALA A 74 -1.35 32.01 -16.83
C ALA A 74 -2.64 32.01 -15.99
N ASP A 75 -2.69 31.19 -14.94
CA ASP A 75 -3.84 31.06 -14.04
C ASP A 75 -3.89 32.15 -12.96
N ARG A 76 -2.89 33.04 -12.88
CA ARG A 76 -2.96 34.24 -12.05
C ARG A 76 -3.70 35.32 -12.86
N PRO A 77 -4.98 35.62 -12.55
CA PRO A 77 -5.62 36.76 -13.16
C PRO A 77 -4.81 38.00 -12.80
N LEU A 78 -4.74 38.95 -13.73
CA LEU A 78 -4.19 40.27 -13.46
C LEU A 78 -5.06 40.97 -12.41
N ASP A 79 -4.90 40.62 -11.13
CA ASP A 79 -5.32 41.47 -10.02
C ASP A 79 -4.30 42.61 -9.92
N GLY A 80 -4.42 43.52 -10.87
CA GLY A 80 -3.91 44.86 -10.74
C GLY A 80 -4.92 45.65 -9.94
N GLY A 81 -4.60 45.94 -8.68
CA GLY A 81 -5.22 47.06 -7.95
C GLY A 81 -5.53 46.79 -6.49
N ASP A 82 -4.67 47.31 -5.63
CA ASP A 82 -5.06 47.90 -4.35
C ASP A 82 -5.64 46.99 -3.27
N GLY A 83 -4.74 46.45 -2.45
CA GLY A 83 -5.12 45.78 -1.21
C GLY A 83 -3.96 45.71 -0.25
N ARG A 84 -3.54 46.87 0.26
CA ARG A 84 -2.62 47.03 1.39
C ARG A 84 -3.21 46.31 2.61
N ALA A 85 -3.04 44.99 2.71
CA ALA A 85 -3.34 44.22 3.91
C ALA A 85 -2.29 44.58 4.96
N ARG A 86 -2.55 45.68 5.66
CA ARG A 86 -1.92 45.99 6.94
C ARG A 86 -2.02 44.74 7.79
N VAL A 87 -0.87 44.19 8.17
CA VAL A 87 -0.73 43.38 9.38
C VAL A 87 -1.18 44.26 10.54
N THR A 88 -2.45 44.16 10.93
CA THR A 88 -2.94 44.76 12.16
C THR A 88 -2.47 43.87 13.30
N ALA A 89 -1.43 44.30 13.99
CA ALA A 89 -1.13 43.85 15.34
C ALA A 89 -2.31 44.26 16.24
N GLY A 90 -3.31 43.38 16.34
CA GLY A 90 -4.39 43.49 17.31
C GLY A 90 -3.95 42.89 18.62
N SER A 91 -3.51 43.73 19.56
CA SER A 91 -3.68 43.41 20.97
C SER A 91 -5.17 43.30 21.25
N GLY A 92 -5.64 42.08 21.49
CA GLY A 92 -7.01 41.76 21.86
C GLY A 92 -7.02 40.63 22.87
N LEU A 93 -7.40 40.96 24.10
CA LEU A 93 -7.54 40.03 25.21
C LEU A 93 -8.73 39.10 24.95
N GLY A 94 -8.49 37.79 25.08
CA GLY A 94 -9.47 36.78 25.48
C GLY A 94 -10.52 36.34 24.45
N GLN A 95 -10.43 35.08 24.00
CA GLN A 95 -11.60 34.19 23.85
C GLN A 95 -11.19 32.71 23.63
N GLY A 96 -11.50 31.89 24.65
CA GLY A 96 -11.98 30.51 24.59
C GLY A 96 -11.25 29.47 23.72
N LEU A 97 -10.39 28.66 24.36
CA LEU A 97 -10.06 27.32 23.87
C LEU A 97 -11.29 26.39 23.99
N PRO A 98 -11.68 25.65 22.94
CA PRO A 98 -12.61 24.54 23.10
C PRO A 98 -11.89 23.38 23.81
N GLY A 99 -12.46 22.93 24.94
CA GLY A 99 -11.93 21.83 25.74
C GLY A 99 -12.02 20.46 25.06
N PRO A 100 -11.22 19.49 25.50
CA PRO A 100 -11.25 18.12 24.98
C PRO A 100 -12.55 17.38 25.35
N PRO A 101 -13.06 16.46 24.51
CA PRO A 101 -14.22 15.64 24.84
C PRO A 101 -13.92 14.62 25.96
N PRO A 102 -14.91 14.27 26.81
CA PRO A 102 -14.75 13.27 27.86
C PRO A 102 -14.71 11.83 27.34
N GLY A 103 -13.99 10.99 28.08
CA GLY A 103 -13.63 9.62 27.73
C GLY A 103 -14.79 8.63 27.63
N VAL A 104 -14.60 7.64 26.76
CA VAL A 104 -15.43 6.44 26.69
C VAL A 104 -14.97 5.44 27.74
N ALA A 105 -15.87 5.14 28.67
CA ALA A 105 -15.72 4.10 29.67
C ALA A 105 -15.90 2.73 29.00
N SER A 106 -14.86 1.90 29.03
CA SER A 106 -14.96 0.47 28.74
C SER A 106 -14.87 -0.31 30.04
N GLY A 107 -16.01 -0.80 30.49
CA GLY A 107 -16.11 -1.77 31.56
C GLY A 107 -17.51 -2.32 31.63
N MET A 108 -17.72 -3.57 31.19
CA MET A 108 -18.67 -4.49 31.79
C MET A 108 -18.17 -5.93 31.62
N ALA A 109 -18.27 -6.66 32.72
CA ALA A 109 -17.87 -8.03 32.94
C ALA A 109 -19.09 -8.98 32.95
N GLY A 110 -18.82 -10.28 32.81
CA GLY A 110 -19.70 -11.40 33.17
C GLY A 110 -20.43 -12.04 31.98
N GLY A 111 -20.36 -13.34 31.66
CA GLY A 111 -19.88 -14.53 32.38
C GLY A 111 -21.04 -15.48 32.70
N VAL A 112 -21.16 -16.62 32.01
CA VAL A 112 -21.70 -17.97 32.38
C VAL A 112 -21.71 -18.82 31.08
N GLY A 113 -21.44 -20.11 30.96
CA GLY A 113 -21.07 -21.21 31.86
C GLY A 113 -21.44 -22.56 31.17
N GLY A 114 -20.52 -23.54 31.17
CA GLY A 114 -20.74 -24.99 30.89
C GLY A 114 -20.68 -25.44 29.42
N GLY A 115 -19.91 -26.42 28.95
CA GLY A 115 -19.10 -27.46 29.60
C GLY A 115 -19.46 -28.84 29.00
N VAL A 116 -18.53 -29.47 28.27
CA VAL A 116 -18.27 -30.93 28.35
C VAL A 116 -16.89 -31.19 27.76
N ALA A 117 -16.09 -31.89 28.56
CA ALA A 117 -14.71 -32.27 28.28
C ALA A 117 -14.62 -33.48 27.34
N SER A 118 -13.57 -33.53 26.53
CA SER A 118 -12.88 -34.78 26.19
C SER A 118 -11.41 -34.49 25.87
N THR A 119 -10.58 -35.40 26.37
CA THR A 119 -9.18 -35.34 26.80
C THR A 119 -8.14 -35.06 25.68
N PRO A 120 -6.94 -34.50 26.01
CA PRO A 120 -5.94 -34.13 25.02
C PRO A 120 -4.99 -35.29 24.66
N THR A 121 -4.65 -35.41 23.38
CA THR A 121 -3.44 -36.14 22.92
C THR A 121 -2.90 -35.45 21.66
N GLY A 122 -1.67 -34.94 21.68
CA GLY A 122 -0.63 -35.52 20.82
C GLY A 122 0.06 -34.43 20.00
N ARG A 123 1.39 -34.51 19.91
CA ARG A 123 2.30 -33.42 19.54
C ARG A 123 2.51 -33.34 18.02
N ARG A 124 2.78 -32.13 17.51
CA ARG A 124 3.46 -31.76 16.25
C ARG A 124 2.64 -31.83 14.94
N GLY A 125 2.54 -30.67 14.27
CA GLY A 125 2.35 -30.53 12.82
C GLY A 125 0.91 -30.30 12.35
N HIS A 126 0.52 -29.04 12.09
CA HIS A 126 -0.70 -28.69 11.35
C HIS A 126 -0.50 -28.72 9.82
N LEU A 127 0.60 -29.29 9.35
CA LEU A 127 0.91 -29.40 7.93
C LEU A 127 0.30 -30.71 7.40
N ARG A 128 -0.75 -30.61 6.57
CA ARG A 128 -1.22 -31.76 5.79
C ARG A 128 -0.45 -31.79 4.46
N VAL A 129 0.42 -32.77 4.31
CA VAL A 129 1.08 -33.07 3.02
C VAL A 129 0.05 -33.81 2.16
N LEU A 130 -0.32 -33.23 1.01
CA LEU A 130 -1.10 -33.92 -0.01
C LEU A 130 -0.22 -35.03 -0.63
N PRO A 131 -0.71 -36.29 -0.74
CA PRO A 131 0.05 -37.36 -1.38
C PRO A 131 0.21 -37.08 -2.89
N ASP A 132 1.41 -37.30 -3.42
CA ASP A 132 1.70 -37.26 -4.86
C ASP A 132 0.88 -38.35 -5.58
N PRO A 133 0.19 -38.05 -6.70
CA PRO A 133 -0.35 -39.10 -7.53
C PRO A 133 0.82 -39.84 -8.17
N ALA A 134 0.88 -41.14 -7.92
CA ALA A 134 1.93 -42.05 -8.39
C ALA A 134 2.41 -41.73 -9.82
N SER A 135 3.72 -41.54 -9.97
CA SER A 135 4.40 -41.63 -11.26
C SER A 135 4.29 -43.07 -11.76
N SER A 136 3.50 -43.27 -12.82
CA SER A 136 3.57 -44.48 -13.66
C SER A 136 4.31 -44.18 -14.95
#